data_AF-A0A7I8C2M5-F1
#
_entry.id   AF-A0A7I8C2M5-F1
#
_cell.length_a   1.000
_cell.length_b   1.000
_cell.length_c   1.000
_cell.angle_alpha   90.00
_cell.angle_beta   90.00
_cell.angle_gamma   90.00
#
_symmetry.space_group_name_H-M   'P 1'
#
loop_
_entity.id
_entity.type
_entity.pdbx_description
1 polymer ?
#
loop_
_entity_poly.entity_id
_entity_poly.type
_entity_poly.pdbx_seq_one_letter_code
_entity_poly.pdbx_strand_id
1 'polypeptide(L)'
;MECGRQTARPVTSTDLPLIITLRSSITIIPRAREFHRTALASRLQNKVDRYGKKYSWIAYFEMWGERDANRKLPDWRQGSRTSDCGVDPTFPKAPPDWTPPLPDLFGSPAATTEDWVAGGYTPNWHPLLVVPEINGHKGEWVLVEGFVQGADSVHDRELFAFLRGIFVARKDVDVLRSKFLSIDYPGNHEIPEGANEHYLFAGEPGHRHSFARYLLKRNDEYRRQTVEAFDEYLADYSADEKRTITIKIASMSSAATSDEEVLEFDVPTATRHIPGVRLELPSIQFGWESYHSAHNTFSGFDIPAPSLIQRLDLSCCNREIDFFDRSGRPATLYRQAGEGYFGDKHKLLYVRADLLRRYLKETRQVLVWCNWGERDWLNKMEGHRLLPNEGRERVFQTHAHIHRTFSQWSANDCIVL
;
A
#
# COMPACT_ATOMS: atom_id res chain seq x y z
N MET A 1 72.81 -29.19 -45.39
CA MET A 1 71.77 -29.94 -46.12
C MET A 1 70.54 -29.05 -46.18
N GLU A 2 70.18 -28.68 -47.42
CA GLU A 2 68.87 -28.22 -47.95
C GLU A 2 67.99 -27.27 -47.12
N CYS A 3 67.31 -26.25 -47.63
CA CYS A 3 67.16 -25.57 -48.91
C CYS A 3 66.28 -24.36 -48.52
N GLY A 4 66.74 -23.11 -48.55
CA GLY A 4 66.68 -22.26 -49.73
C GLY A 4 65.25 -21.73 -50.02
N ARG A 5 64.92 -20.52 -49.53
CA ARG A 5 64.20 -19.47 -50.30
C ARG A 5 64.11 -18.16 -49.53
N GLN A 6 64.99 -17.23 -49.90
CA GLN A 6 64.89 -15.79 -49.70
C GLN A 6 63.94 -15.22 -50.78
N THR A 7 63.11 -14.21 -50.51
CA THR A 7 63.33 -12.75 -50.69
C THR A 7 61.91 -12.17 -50.88
N ALA A 8 61.51 -10.94 -50.57
CA ALA A 8 62.07 -9.74 -49.96
C ALA A 8 60.89 -8.84 -49.52
N ARG A 9 61.20 -7.86 -48.66
CA ARG A 9 60.36 -6.79 -48.07
C ARG A 9 59.97 -5.70 -49.13
N PRO A 10 59.48 -4.47 -48.81
CA PRO A 10 58.98 -3.85 -47.57
C PRO A 10 57.75 -2.88 -47.74
N VAL A 11 57.42 -2.18 -46.64
CA VAL A 11 56.88 -0.80 -46.49
C VAL A 11 55.41 -0.64 -46.07
N THR A 12 55.29 0.19 -45.03
CA THR A 12 54.21 0.67 -44.17
C THR A 12 53.21 1.64 -44.83
N SER A 13 51.93 1.63 -44.42
CA SER A 13 51.06 2.84 -44.35
C SER A 13 49.66 2.58 -43.74
N THR A 14 49.28 3.41 -42.77
CA THR A 14 47.95 4.06 -42.50
C THR A 14 46.63 3.29 -42.23
N ASP A 15 45.95 3.78 -41.17
CA ASP A 15 44.53 3.84 -40.77
C ASP A 15 43.39 3.29 -41.65
N LEU A 16 42.50 2.49 -41.01
CA LEU A 16 41.02 2.26 -41.14
C LEU A 16 40.37 2.08 -42.54
N PRO A 17 39.13 1.52 -42.70
CA PRO A 17 38.24 0.77 -41.80
C PRO A 17 37.82 -0.62 -42.39
N LEU A 18 37.18 -1.50 -41.60
CA LEU A 18 36.54 -2.71 -42.14
C LEU A 18 35.09 -2.83 -41.65
N ILE A 19 34.19 -2.47 -42.56
CA ILE A 19 32.76 -2.77 -42.53
C ILE A 19 32.60 -4.29 -42.61
N ILE A 20 32.01 -4.91 -41.58
CA ILE A 20 31.55 -6.31 -41.65
C ILE A 20 30.05 -6.33 -41.37
N THR A 21 29.31 -6.57 -42.44
CA THR A 21 27.90 -6.91 -42.48
C THR A 21 27.72 -8.30 -41.83
N LEU A 22 27.01 -8.41 -40.70
CA LEU A 22 26.63 -9.70 -40.12
C LEU A 22 25.16 -9.99 -40.37
N ARG A 23 24.92 -10.99 -41.24
CA ARG A 23 23.63 -11.65 -41.42
C ARG A 23 23.26 -12.41 -40.15
N SER A 24 22.11 -12.11 -39.58
CA SER A 24 21.49 -12.85 -38.48
C SER A 24 21.01 -14.22 -38.96
N SER A 25 21.61 -15.29 -38.44
CA SER A 25 21.00 -16.63 -38.40
C SER A 25 20.80 -16.97 -36.93
N ILE A 26 19.57 -16.82 -36.43
CA ILE A 26 19.19 -17.21 -35.07
C ILE A 26 18.80 -18.69 -35.11
N THR A 27 19.66 -19.51 -34.51
CA THR A 27 19.37 -20.89 -34.16
C THR A 27 18.34 -20.89 -33.02
N ILE A 28 17.13 -21.38 -33.29
CA ILE A 28 16.06 -21.53 -32.32
C ILE A 28 16.43 -22.66 -31.34
N ILE A 29 16.70 -22.32 -30.08
CA ILE A 29 16.83 -23.28 -28.98
C ILE A 29 15.42 -23.75 -28.57
N PRO A 30 15.10 -25.05 -28.65
CA PRO A 30 13.77 -25.55 -28.29
C PRO A 30 13.69 -25.80 -26.78
N ARG A 31 13.34 -24.78 -26.00
CA ARG A 31 13.00 -24.93 -24.57
C ARG A 31 11.80 -24.11 -24.08
N ALA A 32 10.97 -23.62 -25.01
CA ALA A 32 9.83 -22.74 -24.69
C ALA A 32 8.47 -23.46 -24.50
N ARG A 33 8.42 -24.80 -24.38
CA ARG A 33 7.14 -25.53 -24.44
C ARG A 33 6.44 -25.81 -23.11
N GLU A 34 6.98 -25.40 -21.96
CA GLU A 34 6.45 -25.86 -20.66
C GLU A 34 5.96 -24.75 -19.69
N PHE A 35 5.96 -23.48 -20.09
CA PHE A 35 5.74 -22.37 -19.14
C PHE A 35 4.33 -21.77 -19.09
N HIS A 36 3.35 -22.24 -19.88
CA HIS A 36 2.04 -21.59 -19.99
C HIS A 36 0.88 -22.46 -19.48
N ARG A 37 0.77 -22.58 -18.15
CA ARG A 37 -0.46 -23.03 -17.48
C ARG A 37 -1.19 -21.83 -16.87
N THR A 38 -2.20 -21.32 -17.57
CA THR A 38 -3.46 -20.75 -17.01
C THR A 38 -3.47 -19.31 -16.48
N ALA A 39 -4.38 -18.52 -17.05
CA ALA A 39 -5.16 -17.47 -16.38
C ALA A 39 -6.65 -17.87 -16.48
N LEU A 40 -7.44 -17.56 -15.44
CA LEU A 40 -8.88 -17.89 -15.24
C LEU A 40 -9.22 -19.34 -14.78
N ALA A 41 -8.52 -19.84 -13.77
CA ALA A 41 -8.91 -21.08 -13.06
C ALA A 41 -8.47 -21.16 -11.59
N SER A 42 -8.85 -20.20 -10.73
CA SER A 42 -8.64 -20.36 -9.28
C SER A 42 -9.71 -21.23 -8.59
N ARG A 43 -10.70 -21.78 -9.31
CA ARG A 43 -11.65 -22.76 -8.74
C ARG A 43 -11.46 -24.21 -9.21
N LEU A 44 -10.57 -24.49 -10.16
CA LEU A 44 -10.42 -25.83 -10.72
C LEU A 44 -8.96 -26.09 -11.12
N GLN A 45 -8.12 -26.47 -10.15
CA GLN A 45 -6.73 -26.91 -10.36
C GLN A 45 -6.58 -28.07 -11.38
N ASN A 46 -7.69 -28.72 -11.77
CA ASN A 46 -7.73 -29.86 -12.69
C ASN A 46 -8.36 -29.57 -14.06
N LYS A 47 -8.70 -28.31 -14.40
CA LYS A 47 -9.33 -28.01 -15.69
C LYS A 47 -8.28 -27.81 -16.78
N VAL A 48 -8.16 -28.79 -17.68
CA VAL A 48 -7.36 -28.64 -18.91
C VAL A 48 -7.99 -27.58 -19.79
N ASP A 49 -7.29 -26.44 -19.97
CA ASP A 49 -7.70 -25.43 -20.93
C ASP A 49 -7.62 -25.97 -22.36
N ARG A 50 -8.71 -25.79 -23.12
CA ARG A 50 -8.78 -26.15 -24.54
C ARG A 50 -7.73 -25.37 -25.32
N TYR A 51 -7.06 -26.00 -26.29
CA TYR A 51 -6.02 -25.35 -27.11
C TYR A 51 -6.49 -24.03 -27.72
N GLY A 52 -7.73 -23.96 -28.23
CA GLY A 52 -8.28 -22.71 -28.78
C GLY A 52 -8.30 -21.55 -27.78
N LYS A 53 -8.62 -21.81 -26.51
CA LYS A 53 -8.59 -20.79 -25.45
C LYS A 53 -7.15 -20.30 -25.20
N LYS A 54 -6.17 -21.21 -25.20
CA LYS A 54 -4.75 -20.86 -25.02
C LYS A 54 -4.26 -19.94 -26.14
N TYR A 55 -4.49 -20.32 -27.40
CA TYR A 55 -4.07 -19.50 -28.55
C TYR A 55 -4.81 -18.17 -28.63
N SER A 56 -6.08 -18.12 -28.20
CA SER A 56 -6.84 -16.87 -28.13
C SER A 56 -6.22 -15.89 -27.12
N TRP A 57 -5.78 -16.37 -25.95
CA TRP A 57 -5.07 -15.55 -24.97
C TRP A 57 -3.71 -15.06 -25.47
N ILE A 58 -2.93 -15.93 -26.10
CA ILE A 58 -1.65 -15.56 -26.70
C ILE A 58 -1.87 -14.44 -27.73
N ALA A 59 -2.80 -14.64 -28.66
CA ALA A 59 -3.14 -13.64 -29.67
C ALA A 59 -3.64 -12.33 -29.03
N TYR A 60 -4.45 -12.41 -27.97
CA TYR A 60 -4.92 -11.23 -27.25
C TYR A 60 -3.77 -10.41 -26.65
N PHE A 61 -2.86 -11.04 -25.90
CA PHE A 61 -1.74 -10.35 -25.28
C PHE A 61 -0.72 -9.83 -26.30
N GLU A 62 -0.45 -10.60 -27.36
CA GLU A 62 0.44 -10.19 -28.45
C GLU A 62 -0.13 -8.98 -29.19
N MET A 63 -1.42 -9.01 -29.55
CA MET A 63 -2.09 -7.88 -30.18
C MET A 63 -2.22 -6.68 -29.26
N TRP A 64 -2.42 -6.88 -27.95
CA TRP A 64 -2.39 -5.77 -26.98
C TRP A 64 -1.04 -5.08 -26.98
N GLY A 65 0.04 -5.85 -26.86
CA GLY A 65 1.42 -5.33 -26.87
C GLY A 65 1.78 -4.62 -28.18
N GLU A 66 1.44 -5.21 -29.34
CA GLU A 66 1.65 -4.58 -30.65
C GLU A 66 0.90 -3.24 -30.75
N ARG A 67 -0.36 -3.22 -30.33
CA ARG A 67 -1.18 -2.01 -30.39
C ARG A 67 -0.72 -0.95 -29.42
N ASP A 68 -0.27 -1.31 -28.22
CA ASP A 68 0.30 -0.36 -27.27
C ASP A 68 1.59 0.24 -27.84
N ALA A 69 2.51 -0.60 -28.33
CA ALA A 69 3.76 -0.18 -28.94
C ALA A 69 3.56 0.78 -30.14
N ASN A 70 2.51 0.53 -30.94
CA ASN A 70 2.16 1.37 -32.09
C ASN A 70 1.16 2.49 -31.79
N ARG A 71 0.85 2.76 -30.51
CA ARG A 71 -0.11 3.78 -30.07
C ARG A 71 -1.49 3.68 -30.74
N LYS A 72 -1.97 2.46 -30.93
CA LYS A 72 -3.28 2.09 -31.48
C LYS A 72 -4.30 1.70 -30.41
N LEU A 73 -3.91 1.76 -29.14
CA LEU A 73 -4.84 1.64 -28.01
C LEU A 73 -5.52 3.00 -27.77
N PRO A 74 -6.74 3.03 -27.24
CA PRO A 74 -7.34 4.27 -26.76
C PRO A 74 -6.44 4.95 -25.72
N ASP A 75 -6.45 6.29 -25.68
CA ASP A 75 -5.59 7.09 -24.79
C ASP A 75 -5.63 6.64 -23.32
N TRP A 76 -6.81 6.24 -22.84
CA TRP A 76 -7.04 5.78 -21.47
C TRP A 76 -6.51 4.36 -21.17
N ARG A 77 -6.15 3.59 -22.21
CA ARG A 77 -5.46 2.28 -22.11
C ARG A 77 -3.98 2.35 -22.49
N GLN A 78 -3.55 3.43 -23.12
CA GLN A 78 -2.17 3.59 -23.57
C GLN A 78 -1.20 3.52 -22.37
N GLY A 79 -0.21 2.62 -22.44
CA GLY A 79 0.76 2.38 -21.37
C GLY A 79 0.18 1.69 -20.13
N SER A 80 -1.07 1.24 -20.17
CA SER A 80 -1.65 0.40 -19.11
C SER A 80 -1.32 -1.07 -19.35
N ARG A 81 -1.18 -1.82 -18.26
CA ARG A 81 -1.04 -3.27 -18.32
C ARG A 81 -2.43 -3.91 -18.39
N THR A 82 -2.53 -5.06 -19.05
CA THR A 82 -3.70 -5.92 -18.92
C THR A 82 -3.82 -6.41 -17.47
N SER A 83 -5.04 -6.48 -16.95
CA SER A 83 -5.29 -7.01 -15.62
C SER A 83 -4.93 -8.50 -15.52
N ASP A 84 -5.23 -9.27 -16.56
CA ASP A 84 -4.78 -10.65 -16.66
C ASP A 84 -3.29 -10.72 -16.96
N CYS A 85 -2.56 -11.50 -16.18
CA CYS A 85 -1.18 -11.84 -16.45
C CYS A 85 -0.90 -13.32 -16.15
N GLY A 86 0.09 -13.87 -16.84
CA GLY A 86 0.61 -15.20 -16.52
C GLY A 86 1.46 -15.15 -15.25
N VAL A 87 2.78 -15.12 -15.44
CA VAL A 87 3.77 -15.02 -14.35
C VAL A 87 4.30 -13.60 -14.31
N ASP A 88 4.54 -13.07 -13.10
CA ASP A 88 5.33 -11.84 -12.93
C ASP A 88 6.77 -12.11 -13.40
N PRO A 89 7.26 -11.46 -14.48
CA PRO A 89 8.58 -11.72 -15.05
C PRO A 89 9.72 -11.26 -14.14
N THR A 90 9.43 -10.50 -13.08
CA THR A 90 10.42 -10.11 -12.07
C THR A 90 10.65 -11.21 -11.03
N PHE A 91 9.81 -12.26 -11.02
CA PHE A 91 9.89 -13.41 -10.10
C PHE A 91 10.15 -12.99 -8.64
N PRO A 92 9.31 -12.11 -8.07
CA PRO A 92 9.57 -11.50 -6.78
C PRO A 92 9.69 -12.56 -5.69
N LYS A 93 10.67 -12.38 -4.81
CA LYS A 93 10.79 -13.15 -3.57
C LYS A 93 9.88 -12.54 -2.52
N ALA A 94 9.28 -13.40 -1.70
CA ALA A 94 8.69 -12.95 -0.45
C ALA A 94 9.77 -12.30 0.44
N PRO A 95 9.41 -11.29 1.25
CA PRO A 95 10.34 -10.71 2.22
C PRO A 95 10.80 -11.79 3.22
N PRO A 96 12.03 -11.68 3.75
CA PRO A 96 12.52 -12.64 4.73
C PRO A 96 11.73 -12.55 6.04
N ASP A 97 11.59 -13.68 6.72
CA ASP A 97 10.98 -13.73 8.04
C ASP A 97 11.75 -12.86 9.03
N TRP A 98 11.02 -12.17 9.89
CA TRP A 98 11.59 -11.35 10.96
C TRP A 98 10.60 -11.28 12.11
N THR A 99 11.11 -11.34 13.34
CA THR A 99 10.32 -11.15 14.55
C THR A 99 10.48 -9.70 15.01
N PRO A 100 9.51 -8.81 14.71
CA PRO A 100 9.54 -7.44 15.21
C PRO A 100 9.50 -7.40 16.74
N PRO A 101 10.06 -6.36 17.37
CA PRO A 101 9.91 -6.08 18.81
C PRO A 101 8.50 -5.57 19.10
N LEU A 102 7.49 -6.42 18.89
CA LEU A 102 6.10 -6.10 19.19
C LEU A 102 5.93 -5.84 20.69
N PRO A 103 5.26 -4.73 21.09
CA PRO A 103 4.92 -4.52 22.49
C PRO A 103 3.86 -5.52 22.93
N ASP A 104 3.66 -5.64 24.26
CA ASP A 104 2.45 -6.26 24.79
C ASP A 104 1.22 -5.55 24.19
N LEU A 105 0.31 -6.32 23.59
CA LEU A 105 -0.90 -5.83 22.94
C LEU A 105 -2.11 -5.80 23.89
N PHE A 106 -2.12 -6.64 24.92
CA PHE A 106 -3.32 -6.92 25.71
C PHE A 106 -3.24 -6.41 27.15
N GLY A 107 -2.03 -6.20 27.67
CA GLY A 107 -1.84 -5.75 29.05
C GLY A 107 -2.20 -6.82 30.08
N SER A 108 -2.40 -6.39 31.33
CA SER A 108 -2.72 -7.30 32.43
C SER A 108 -4.08 -8.00 32.23
N PRO A 109 -4.19 -9.31 32.54
CA PRO A 109 -5.44 -10.07 32.42
C PRO A 109 -6.48 -9.72 33.49
N ALA A 110 -6.20 -8.78 34.39
CA ALA A 110 -7.08 -8.46 35.52
C ALA A 110 -8.42 -7.80 35.13
N ALA A 111 -8.55 -7.24 33.93
CA ALA A 111 -9.81 -6.69 33.42
C ALA A 111 -10.69 -7.77 32.80
N THR A 112 -12.01 -7.63 32.84
CA THR A 112 -12.89 -8.45 32.00
C THR A 112 -12.66 -8.09 30.52
N THR A 113 -13.06 -8.96 29.58
CA THR A 113 -12.98 -8.65 28.14
C THR A 113 -13.79 -7.42 27.79
N GLU A 114 -14.99 -7.27 28.36
CA GLU A 114 -15.84 -6.08 28.14
C GLU A 114 -15.17 -4.80 28.64
N ASP A 115 -14.63 -4.80 29.87
CA ASP A 115 -13.91 -3.64 30.41
C ASP A 115 -12.66 -3.30 29.58
N TRP A 116 -11.96 -4.33 29.10
CA TRP A 116 -10.78 -4.14 28.26
C TRP A 116 -11.16 -3.53 26.91
N VAL A 117 -12.21 -4.03 26.25
CA VAL A 117 -12.68 -3.46 24.99
C VAL A 117 -13.16 -2.02 25.22
N ALA A 118 -13.92 -1.74 26.27
CA ALA A 118 -14.53 -0.44 26.58
C ALA A 118 -13.56 0.71 26.95
N GLY A 119 -12.25 0.56 26.77
CA GLY A 119 -11.27 1.60 27.08
C GLY A 119 -10.06 1.12 27.86
N GLY A 120 -9.76 -0.17 27.80
CA GLY A 120 -8.62 -0.78 28.48
C GLY A 120 -7.27 -0.37 27.91
N TYR A 121 -6.31 -1.29 28.06
CA TYR A 121 -4.91 -1.06 27.75
C TYR A 121 -4.69 -0.56 26.30
N THR A 122 -3.73 0.36 26.13
CA THR A 122 -3.29 0.87 24.84
C THR A 122 -1.80 0.54 24.67
N PRO A 123 -1.40 -0.23 23.63
CA PRO A 123 -0.02 -0.64 23.46
C PRO A 123 0.94 0.53 23.28
N ASN A 124 2.14 0.41 23.86
CA ASN A 124 3.21 1.34 23.61
C ASN A 124 3.98 0.96 22.33
N TRP A 125 3.69 1.62 21.21
CA TRP A 125 4.29 1.31 19.91
C TRP A 125 5.76 1.74 19.75
N HIS A 126 6.34 2.52 20.67
CA HIS A 126 7.67 3.12 20.52
C HIS A 126 8.78 2.12 20.12
N PRO A 127 8.86 0.90 20.70
CA PRO A 127 9.88 -0.08 20.31
C PRO A 127 9.79 -0.55 18.86
N LEU A 128 8.63 -0.40 18.23
CA LEU A 128 8.36 -0.80 16.85
C LEU A 128 8.52 0.35 15.85
N LEU A 129 8.31 1.60 16.28
CA LEU A 129 8.40 2.77 15.40
C LEU A 129 9.84 3.05 14.94
N VAL A 130 10.84 2.73 15.79
CA VAL A 130 12.26 2.84 15.47
C VAL A 130 13.00 1.60 15.96
N VAL A 131 13.67 0.89 15.05
CA VAL A 131 14.39 -0.36 15.35
C VAL A 131 15.86 -0.24 14.92
N PRO A 132 16.84 -0.69 15.73
CA PRO A 132 18.27 -0.51 15.43
C PRO A 132 18.81 -1.48 14.36
N GLU A 133 18.13 -2.61 14.13
CA GLU A 133 18.57 -3.65 13.21
C GLU A 133 17.39 -4.51 12.74
N ILE A 134 17.36 -4.83 11.44
CA ILE A 134 16.37 -5.74 10.83
C ILE A 134 17.12 -6.74 9.95
N ASN A 135 16.94 -8.05 10.19
CA ASN A 135 17.61 -9.14 9.47
C ASN A 135 19.14 -8.96 9.26
N GLY A 136 19.87 -8.49 10.26
CA GLY A 136 21.32 -8.25 10.15
C GLY A 136 21.71 -6.90 9.54
N HIS A 137 20.75 -6.13 9.02
CA HIS A 137 20.99 -4.80 8.48
C HIS A 137 20.99 -3.78 9.61
N LYS A 138 22.19 -3.40 10.05
CA LYS A 138 22.39 -2.35 11.05
C LYS A 138 22.05 -0.97 10.50
N GLY A 139 21.35 -0.20 11.31
CA GLY A 139 20.94 1.16 11.00
C GLY A 139 19.63 1.44 11.69
N GLU A 140 19.42 2.68 12.12
CA GLU A 140 18.12 3.04 12.67
C GLU A 140 17.08 2.98 11.55
N TRP A 141 16.14 2.06 11.69
CA TRP A 141 15.04 1.81 10.78
C TRP A 141 13.79 2.47 11.33
N VAL A 142 13.22 3.38 10.57
CA VAL A 142 12.06 4.18 10.99
C VAL A 142 10.83 3.68 10.25
N LEU A 143 9.79 3.30 10.99
CA LEU A 143 8.54 2.82 10.42
C LEU A 143 7.82 3.96 9.71
N VAL A 144 7.42 3.76 8.45
CA VAL A 144 6.65 4.75 7.68
C VAL A 144 5.22 4.29 7.37
N GLU A 145 4.98 2.98 7.32
CA GLU A 145 3.65 2.40 7.19
C GLU A 145 3.62 1.07 7.94
N GLY A 146 2.52 0.80 8.64
CA GLY A 146 2.43 -0.39 9.47
C GLY A 146 1.01 -0.82 9.78
N PHE A 147 0.83 -2.14 9.85
CA PHE A 147 -0.35 -2.79 10.37
C PHE A 147 0.09 -3.89 11.32
N VAL A 148 -0.55 -3.97 12.48
CA VAL A 148 -0.37 -5.03 13.48
C VAL A 148 -1.74 -5.54 13.87
N GLN A 149 -1.88 -6.86 13.99
CA GLN A 149 -3.04 -7.53 14.54
C GLN A 149 -2.56 -8.65 15.46
N GLY A 150 -3.24 -8.83 16.58
CA GLY A 150 -2.98 -9.92 17.51
C GLY A 150 -4.26 -10.50 18.07
N ALA A 151 -4.20 -11.75 18.48
CA ALA A 151 -5.30 -12.45 19.15
C ALA A 151 -4.85 -13.09 20.47
N ASP A 152 -5.63 -12.88 21.52
CA ASP A 152 -5.53 -13.58 22.80
C ASP A 152 -6.77 -14.46 22.98
N SER A 153 -6.62 -15.72 22.55
CA SER A 153 -7.67 -16.73 22.65
C SER A 153 -8.02 -17.11 24.09
N VAL A 154 -7.14 -16.87 25.07
CA VAL A 154 -7.39 -17.22 26.48
C VAL A 154 -8.40 -16.26 27.10
N HIS A 155 -8.33 -14.97 26.72
CA HIS A 155 -9.20 -13.92 27.27
C HIS A 155 -10.22 -13.38 26.27
N ASP A 156 -10.40 -14.04 25.11
CA ASP A 156 -11.35 -13.64 24.06
C ASP A 156 -11.09 -12.23 23.52
N ARG A 157 -9.83 -11.84 23.34
CA ARG A 157 -9.46 -10.50 22.88
C ARG A 157 -8.81 -10.55 21.52
N GLU A 158 -9.13 -9.57 20.69
CA GLU A 158 -8.35 -9.25 19.51
C GLU A 158 -8.08 -7.74 19.46
N LEU A 159 -6.94 -7.38 18.90
CA LEU A 159 -6.54 -6.00 18.69
C LEU A 159 -5.95 -5.88 17.30
N PHE A 160 -6.29 -4.82 16.58
CA PHE A 160 -5.49 -4.37 15.46
C PHE A 160 -5.09 -2.91 15.61
N ALA A 161 -4.03 -2.51 14.91
CA ALA A 161 -3.51 -1.17 14.89
C ALA A 161 -2.91 -0.83 13.51
N PHE A 162 -3.31 0.31 12.95
CA PHE A 162 -2.59 1.01 11.91
C PHE A 162 -1.53 1.90 12.56
N LEU A 163 -0.29 1.78 12.11
CA LEU A 163 0.87 2.54 12.56
C LEU A 163 1.31 3.48 11.43
N ARG A 164 0.50 4.49 11.15
CA ARG A 164 0.64 5.30 9.94
C ARG A 164 1.60 6.45 10.16
N GLY A 165 2.74 6.38 9.47
CA GLY A 165 3.71 7.47 9.39
C GLY A 165 3.26 8.51 8.37
N ILE A 166 3.30 9.78 8.76
CA ILE A 166 2.83 10.90 7.93
C ILE A 166 3.86 12.04 7.97
N PHE A 167 4.10 12.66 6.82
CA PHE A 167 4.94 13.85 6.73
C PHE A 167 4.09 15.13 6.79
N VAL A 168 4.31 15.93 7.82
CA VAL A 168 3.56 17.16 8.08
C VAL A 168 4.51 18.35 8.21
N ALA A 169 4.06 19.55 7.86
CA ALA A 169 4.84 20.75 8.14
C ALA A 169 4.88 20.97 9.66
N ARG A 170 6.03 21.39 10.21
CA ARG A 170 6.22 21.56 11.66
C ARG A 170 5.15 22.41 12.33
N LYS A 171 4.68 23.47 11.65
CA LYS A 171 3.63 24.37 12.14
C LYS A 171 2.24 23.74 12.27
N ASP A 172 1.99 22.64 11.57
CA ASP A 172 0.67 22.00 11.49
C ASP A 172 0.60 20.74 12.39
N VAL A 173 1.70 20.39 13.07
CA VAL A 173 1.79 19.21 13.96
C VAL A 173 0.79 19.30 15.11
N ASP A 174 0.74 20.44 15.80
CA ASP A 174 -0.13 20.60 16.97
C ASP A 174 -1.61 20.56 16.57
N VAL A 175 -1.95 21.17 15.43
CA VAL A 175 -3.30 21.13 14.87
C VAL A 175 -3.70 19.70 14.52
N LEU A 176 -2.81 18.96 13.83
CA LEU A 176 -3.03 17.56 13.49
C LEU A 176 -3.22 16.69 14.74
N ARG A 177 -2.34 16.86 15.74
CA ARG A 177 -2.42 16.15 17.02
C ARG A 177 -3.74 16.41 17.71
N SER A 178 -4.14 17.67 17.84
CA SER A 178 -5.40 18.04 18.48
C SER A 178 -6.61 17.44 17.77
N LYS A 179 -6.70 17.58 16.43
CA LYS A 179 -7.80 16.97 15.66
C LYS A 179 -7.83 15.45 15.81
N PHE A 180 -6.69 14.79 15.61
CA PHE A 180 -6.57 13.33 15.69
C PHE A 180 -6.88 12.75 17.07
N LEU A 181 -6.51 13.45 18.15
CA LEU A 181 -6.82 13.01 19.51
C LEU A 181 -8.24 13.38 19.97
N SER A 182 -8.92 14.27 19.25
CA SER A 182 -10.29 14.73 19.59
C SER A 182 -11.40 13.96 18.88
N ILE A 183 -11.12 13.34 17.73
CA ILE A 183 -12.15 12.68 16.92
C ILE A 183 -12.72 11.43 17.64
N ASP A 184 -13.98 11.08 17.47
CA ASP A 184 -14.48 9.86 18.11
C ASP A 184 -14.00 8.61 17.38
N TYR A 185 -14.02 8.63 16.03
CA TYR A 185 -13.57 7.54 15.19
C TYR A 185 -12.78 8.05 13.97
N PRO A 186 -11.47 7.75 13.87
CA PRO A 186 -10.71 8.09 12.67
C PRO A 186 -11.24 7.38 11.40
N GLY A 187 -11.65 6.12 11.53
CA GLY A 187 -12.13 5.30 10.41
C GLY A 187 -11.20 5.30 9.20
N ASN A 188 -11.75 4.95 8.04
CA ASN A 188 -10.98 4.86 6.78
C ASN A 188 -10.85 6.21 6.05
N HIS A 189 -11.45 7.28 6.56
CA HIS A 189 -11.60 8.54 5.80
C HIS A 189 -10.86 9.73 6.42
N GLU A 190 -10.78 9.81 7.75
CA GLU A 190 -10.21 10.98 8.43
C GLU A 190 -8.69 11.01 8.38
N ILE A 191 -8.08 9.81 8.37
CA ILE A 191 -6.67 9.63 8.04
C ILE A 191 -6.58 8.98 6.66
N PRO A 192 -6.19 9.73 5.62
CA PRO A 192 -6.10 9.21 4.27
C PRO A 192 -5.17 8.00 4.16
N GLU A 193 -5.55 7.04 3.32
CA GLU A 193 -4.71 5.90 2.94
C GLU A 193 -3.76 6.28 1.81
N GLY A 194 -2.61 5.58 1.78
CA GLY A 194 -1.68 5.65 0.66
C GLY A 194 -2.40 5.27 -0.64
N ALA A 195 -2.01 5.88 -1.74
CA ALA A 195 -2.62 5.52 -3.02
C ALA A 195 -2.29 4.06 -3.39
N ASN A 196 -3.17 3.46 -4.19
CA ASN A 196 -3.02 2.08 -4.63
C ASN A 196 -2.51 2.04 -6.07
N GLU A 197 -1.62 1.10 -6.35
CA GLU A 197 -1.21 0.78 -7.72
C GLU A 197 -1.50 -0.68 -8.03
N HIS A 198 -2.23 -0.89 -9.12
CA HIS A 198 -2.65 -2.19 -9.59
C HIS A 198 -2.04 -2.51 -10.95
N TYR A 199 -1.85 -3.81 -11.21
CA TYR A 199 -1.36 -4.31 -12.50
C TYR A 199 0.05 -3.78 -12.86
N LEU A 200 0.87 -3.59 -11.82
CA LEU A 200 2.31 -3.36 -11.90
C LEU A 200 3.03 -4.66 -11.51
N PHE A 201 4.20 -4.95 -12.07
CA PHE A 201 5.01 -6.07 -11.59
C PHE A 201 5.86 -5.66 -10.40
N ALA A 202 6.12 -6.58 -9.47
CA ALA A 202 6.73 -6.26 -8.17
C ALA A 202 8.13 -5.63 -8.29
N GLY A 203 8.91 -6.00 -9.32
CA GLY A 203 10.23 -5.41 -9.59
C GLY A 203 10.22 -4.21 -10.55
N GLU A 204 9.07 -3.67 -10.92
CA GLU A 204 8.97 -2.46 -11.76
C GLU A 204 9.06 -1.12 -11.00
N PRO A 205 8.58 -0.99 -9.74
CA PRO A 205 8.83 0.21 -8.94
C PRO A 205 10.31 0.63 -8.96
N GLY A 206 10.57 1.89 -9.30
CA GLY A 206 11.94 2.43 -9.42
C GLY A 206 12.66 2.16 -10.75
N HIS A 207 12.20 1.20 -11.57
CA HIS A 207 12.76 0.93 -12.92
C HIS A 207 11.85 1.42 -14.04
N ARG A 208 10.54 1.30 -13.85
CA ARG A 208 9.55 1.77 -14.81
C ARG A 208 9.28 3.25 -14.58
N HIS A 209 9.36 4.07 -15.62
CA HIS A 209 9.10 5.51 -15.50
C HIS A 209 7.62 5.89 -15.36
N SER A 210 6.68 4.93 -15.44
CA SER A 210 5.24 5.16 -15.54
C SER A 210 4.38 4.44 -14.49
N PHE A 211 4.96 3.92 -13.41
CA PHE A 211 4.16 3.45 -12.27
C PHE A 211 3.57 4.64 -11.52
N ALA A 212 2.44 4.47 -10.84
CA ALA A 212 1.70 5.55 -10.19
C ALA A 212 1.50 6.76 -11.12
N ARG A 213 1.02 6.53 -12.35
CA ARG A 213 0.95 7.56 -13.41
C ARG A 213 0.19 8.81 -12.98
N TYR A 214 -0.80 8.67 -12.09
CA TYR A 214 -1.54 9.80 -11.52
C TYR A 214 -0.68 10.69 -10.58
N LEU A 215 0.50 10.25 -10.17
CA LEU A 215 1.49 11.03 -9.43
C LEU A 215 2.63 11.55 -10.33
N LEU A 216 2.75 11.05 -11.56
CA LEU A 216 3.78 11.47 -12.50
C LEU A 216 3.40 12.80 -13.15
N LYS A 217 4.28 13.80 -13.07
CA LYS A 217 4.13 15.08 -13.77
C LYS A 217 4.63 14.97 -15.22
N ARG A 218 4.32 15.98 -16.03
CA ARG A 218 4.76 16.07 -17.43
C ARG A 218 6.29 16.18 -17.61
N ASN A 219 7.03 16.56 -16.57
CA ASN A 219 8.49 16.69 -16.57
C ASN A 219 9.18 15.44 -16.01
N ASP A 220 8.50 14.28 -16.00
CA ASP A 220 9.01 13.01 -15.47
C ASP A 220 9.38 13.01 -13.98
N GLU A 221 8.90 14.01 -13.22
CA GLU A 221 9.01 14.03 -11.76
C GLU A 221 7.74 13.51 -11.09
N TYR A 222 7.90 12.72 -10.04
CA TYR A 222 6.81 12.34 -9.18
C TYR A 222 6.43 13.50 -8.24
N ARG A 223 5.14 13.86 -8.23
CA ARG A 223 4.59 14.74 -7.20
C ARG A 223 4.53 13.98 -5.88
N ARG A 224 4.72 14.72 -4.80
CA ARG A 224 4.49 14.22 -3.45
C ARG A 224 3.02 13.88 -3.30
N GLN A 225 2.72 12.80 -2.58
CA GLN A 225 1.35 12.37 -2.33
C GLN A 225 0.74 13.21 -1.22
N THR A 226 0.43 14.45 -1.56
CA THR A 226 -0.14 15.40 -0.62
C THR A 226 -1.66 15.32 -0.64
N VAL A 227 -2.23 15.14 0.54
CA VAL A 227 -3.67 15.00 0.79
C VAL A 227 -4.05 15.90 1.97
N GLU A 228 -5.34 16.18 2.13
CA GLU A 228 -5.89 16.86 3.29
C GLU A 228 -6.57 15.81 4.19
N ALA A 229 -6.40 15.95 5.50
CA ALA A 229 -6.99 15.08 6.51
C ALA A 229 -7.85 15.91 7.45
N PHE A 230 -8.96 15.33 7.93
CA PHE A 230 -9.96 16.04 8.74
C PHE A 230 -10.58 17.24 8.00
N ASP A 231 -10.95 17.01 6.73
CA ASP A 231 -11.75 17.93 5.92
C ASP A 231 -13.19 17.94 6.43
N GLU A 232 -13.77 19.12 6.61
CA GLU A 232 -15.14 19.25 7.08
C GLU A 232 -16.02 19.86 5.98
N TYR A 233 -17.16 19.24 5.72
CA TYR A 233 -18.16 19.74 4.78
C TYR A 233 -19.41 20.14 5.58
N LEU A 234 -19.57 21.44 5.82
CA LEU A 234 -20.72 21.96 6.55
C LEU A 234 -21.84 22.34 5.58
N ALA A 235 -23.07 22.00 5.95
CA ALA A 235 -24.26 22.48 5.27
C ALA A 235 -24.28 24.02 5.24
N ASP A 236 -24.33 24.62 4.05
CA ASP A 236 -24.37 26.06 3.89
C ASP A 236 -25.82 26.55 3.86
N TYR A 237 -26.38 26.80 5.05
CA TYR A 237 -27.72 27.33 5.22
C TYR A 237 -27.90 28.76 4.69
N SER A 238 -26.82 29.45 4.31
CA SER A 238 -26.88 30.78 3.69
C SER A 238 -27.06 30.74 2.18
N ALA A 239 -26.90 29.57 1.55
CA ALA A 239 -27.15 29.39 0.14
C ALA A 239 -28.65 29.29 -0.17
N ASP A 240 -29.09 29.92 -1.26
CA ASP A 240 -30.49 29.92 -1.69
C ASP A 240 -30.98 28.55 -2.21
N GLU A 241 -30.06 27.65 -2.60
CA GLU A 241 -30.40 26.32 -3.11
C GLU A 241 -30.73 25.33 -2.00
N LYS A 242 -32.02 25.19 -1.70
CA LYS A 242 -32.54 24.21 -0.73
C LYS A 242 -33.28 23.08 -1.43
N ARG A 243 -33.14 21.87 -0.89
CA ARG A 243 -33.91 20.70 -1.27
C ARG A 243 -34.87 20.35 -0.15
N THR A 244 -36.16 20.37 -0.47
CA THR A 244 -37.19 19.92 0.47
C THR A 244 -37.19 18.39 0.53
N ILE A 245 -37.05 17.85 1.73
CA ILE A 245 -37.15 16.42 2.02
C ILE A 245 -38.45 16.20 2.79
N THR A 246 -39.30 15.32 2.26
CA THR A 246 -40.56 14.94 2.87
C THR A 246 -40.40 13.58 3.56
N ILE A 247 -40.58 13.54 4.87
CA ILE A 247 -40.61 12.31 5.66
C ILE A 247 -42.07 11.99 6.00
N LYS A 248 -42.54 10.83 5.56
CA LYS A 248 -43.84 10.30 5.96
C LYS A 248 -43.66 9.36 7.15
N ILE A 249 -44.25 9.70 8.29
CA ILE A 249 -44.24 8.84 9.47
C ILE A 249 -45.57 8.10 9.51
N ALA A 250 -45.53 6.79 9.30
CA ALA A 250 -46.69 5.92 9.46
C ALA A 250 -46.71 5.32 10.87
N SER A 251 -47.73 5.65 11.66
CA SER A 251 -47.98 5.02 12.96
C SER A 251 -48.55 3.61 12.75
N MET A 252 -47.84 2.58 13.20
CA MET A 252 -48.32 1.19 13.24
C MET A 252 -49.20 0.96 14.49
N SER A 253 -50.30 1.71 14.60
CA SER A 253 -51.34 1.47 15.60
C SER A 253 -52.44 0.60 15.01
N SER A 254 -52.83 -0.48 15.70
CA SER A 254 -53.86 -1.44 15.28
C SER A 254 -55.31 -0.90 15.42
N ALA A 255 -55.48 0.38 15.73
CA ALA A 255 -56.77 1.05 15.71
C ALA A 255 -56.85 1.94 14.46
N ALA A 256 -57.89 1.71 13.66
CA ALA A 256 -58.14 2.34 12.37
C ALA A 256 -58.44 3.85 12.50
N THR A 257 -57.38 4.65 12.58
CA THR A 257 -57.33 6.07 12.19
C THR A 257 -55.91 6.37 11.73
N SER A 258 -55.69 6.33 10.41
CA SER A 258 -54.39 6.60 9.80
C SER A 258 -54.22 8.09 9.58
N ASP A 259 -53.80 8.81 10.63
CA ASP A 259 -53.24 10.15 10.44
C ASP A 259 -51.80 9.97 9.94
N GLU A 260 -51.58 10.16 8.64
CA GLU A 260 -50.23 10.25 8.06
C GLU A 260 -49.62 11.60 8.46
N GLU A 261 -48.66 11.58 9.38
CA GLU A 261 -47.92 12.79 9.72
C GLU A 261 -46.81 12.99 8.69
N VAL A 262 -46.89 14.10 7.96
CA VAL A 262 -45.92 14.48 6.93
C VAL A 262 -45.06 15.61 7.48
N LEU A 263 -43.77 15.35 7.67
CA LEU A 263 -42.80 16.36 8.07
C LEU A 263 -41.98 16.75 6.85
N GLU A 264 -41.98 18.04 6.52
CA GLU A 264 -41.16 18.62 5.46
C GLU A 264 -40.00 19.39 6.06
N PHE A 265 -38.79 19.10 5.56
CA PHE A 265 -37.56 19.75 5.99
C PHE A 265 -36.84 20.33 4.77
N ASP A 266 -36.52 21.61 4.81
CA ASP A 266 -35.63 22.22 3.83
C ASP A 266 -34.17 22.00 4.22
N VAL A 267 -33.44 21.23 3.41
CA VAL A 267 -32.02 20.95 3.63
C VAL A 267 -31.21 21.72 2.59
N PRO A 268 -30.19 22.50 2.99
CA PRO A 268 -29.33 23.19 2.03
C PRO A 268 -28.60 22.18 1.15
N THR A 269 -28.55 22.46 -0.14
CA THR A 269 -27.88 21.62 -1.14
C THR A 269 -26.41 21.98 -1.27
N ALA A 270 -26.06 23.23 -0.95
CA ALA A 270 -24.69 23.70 -0.92
C ALA A 270 -23.98 23.25 0.37
N THR A 271 -22.74 22.78 0.22
CA THR A 271 -21.83 22.52 1.33
C THR A 271 -20.64 23.46 1.25
N ARG A 272 -20.25 24.00 2.40
CA ARG A 272 -19.03 24.77 2.59
C ARG A 272 -17.91 23.82 3.00
N HIS A 273 -16.86 23.77 2.18
CA HIS A 273 -15.63 23.05 2.50
C HIS A 273 -14.76 23.86 3.47
N ILE A 274 -14.37 23.23 4.57
CA ILE A 274 -13.34 23.70 5.49
C ILE A 274 -12.12 22.78 5.28
N PRO A 275 -11.05 23.30 4.67
CA PRO A 275 -9.85 22.52 4.41
C PRO A 275 -9.26 21.94 5.70
N GLY A 276 -8.90 20.67 5.64
CA GLY A 276 -8.24 19.95 6.72
C GLY A 276 -6.74 20.26 6.83
N VAL A 277 -6.03 19.39 7.53
CA VAL A 277 -4.59 19.47 7.67
C VAL A 277 -3.91 18.83 6.48
N ARG A 278 -3.11 19.63 5.76
CA ARG A 278 -2.33 19.16 4.62
C ARG A 278 -1.16 18.30 5.06
N LEU A 279 -1.10 17.07 4.56
CA LEU A 279 -0.09 16.08 4.91
C LEU A 279 0.40 15.29 3.68
N GLU A 280 1.54 14.62 3.80
CA GLU A 280 2.11 13.79 2.75
C GLU A 280 2.30 12.36 3.22
N LEU A 281 1.84 11.43 2.38
CA LEU A 281 1.90 9.99 2.64
C LEU A 281 3.22 9.40 2.09
N PRO A 282 3.98 8.65 2.90
CA PRO A 282 5.30 8.15 2.53
C PRO A 282 5.27 6.80 1.81
N SER A 283 4.11 6.18 1.67
CA SER A 283 3.89 4.83 1.14
C SER A 283 2.79 4.83 0.07
N ILE A 284 2.83 3.80 -0.78
CA ILE A 284 1.70 3.38 -1.62
C ILE A 284 1.53 1.87 -1.49
N GLN A 285 0.31 1.38 -1.63
CA GLN A 285 0.07 -0.05 -1.64
C GLN A 285 0.20 -0.60 -3.07
N PHE A 286 1.00 -1.63 -3.21
CA PHE A 286 1.12 -2.40 -4.43
C PHE A 286 0.22 -3.64 -4.34
N GLY A 287 -0.67 -3.80 -5.31
CA GLY A 287 -1.65 -4.89 -5.30
C GLY A 287 -1.90 -5.52 -6.66
N TRP A 288 -2.05 -6.84 -6.67
CA TRP A 288 -2.51 -7.63 -7.78
C TRP A 288 -3.65 -8.51 -7.27
N GLU A 289 -4.79 -8.46 -7.95
CA GLU A 289 -5.92 -9.26 -7.52
C GLU A 289 -5.67 -10.73 -7.83
N SER A 290 -5.76 -11.58 -6.81
CA SER A 290 -5.36 -12.98 -6.87
C SER A 290 -6.09 -13.80 -7.94
N TYR A 291 -7.27 -13.36 -8.39
CA TYR A 291 -8.02 -14.03 -9.45
C TYR A 291 -7.49 -13.76 -10.87
N HIS A 292 -6.66 -12.71 -11.05
CA HIS A 292 -6.05 -12.35 -12.32
C HIS A 292 -4.74 -13.07 -12.63
N SER A 293 -4.11 -13.72 -11.65
CA SER A 293 -2.97 -14.60 -11.86
C SER A 293 -2.86 -15.65 -10.76
N ALA A 294 -2.85 -16.92 -11.14
CA ALA A 294 -2.60 -18.02 -10.21
C ALA A 294 -1.11 -18.19 -9.85
N HIS A 295 -0.20 -17.53 -10.59
CA HIS A 295 1.25 -17.64 -10.40
C HIS A 295 1.85 -16.47 -9.65
N ASN A 296 1.13 -15.35 -9.58
CA ASN A 296 1.53 -14.24 -8.75
C ASN A 296 1.16 -14.56 -7.30
N THR A 297 2.04 -15.27 -6.60
CA THR A 297 1.82 -15.75 -5.24
C THR A 297 2.12 -14.71 -4.17
N PHE A 298 2.62 -13.53 -4.54
CA PHE A 298 3.02 -12.49 -3.60
C PHE A 298 2.61 -11.09 -4.07
N SER A 299 1.67 -10.48 -3.35
CA SER A 299 1.15 -9.14 -3.64
C SER A 299 0.48 -8.53 -2.41
N GLY A 300 0.00 -7.28 -2.50
CA GLY A 300 -0.69 -6.59 -1.41
C GLY A 300 0.26 -6.11 -0.31
N PHE A 301 1.41 -5.58 -0.73
CA PHE A 301 2.46 -5.07 0.15
C PHE A 301 2.69 -3.58 -0.08
N ASP A 302 3.23 -2.90 0.93
CA ASP A 302 3.49 -1.48 0.88
C ASP A 302 4.89 -1.21 0.34
N ILE A 303 4.98 -0.21 -0.54
CA ILE A 303 6.25 0.29 -1.08
C ILE A 303 6.37 1.79 -0.77
N PRO A 304 7.59 2.35 -0.79
CA PRO A 304 7.77 3.77 -0.56
C PRO A 304 7.11 4.60 -1.68
N ALA A 305 6.62 5.79 -1.34
CA ALA A 305 5.97 6.66 -2.30
C ALA A 305 6.91 6.99 -3.48
N PRO A 306 6.39 7.13 -4.72
CA PRO A 306 7.23 7.37 -5.89
C PRO A 306 8.14 8.60 -5.79
N SER A 307 7.68 9.66 -5.11
CA SER A 307 8.49 10.86 -4.85
C SER A 307 9.67 10.57 -3.91
N LEU A 308 9.51 9.65 -2.96
CA LEU A 308 10.56 9.21 -2.04
C LEU A 308 11.58 8.34 -2.78
N ILE A 309 11.10 7.39 -3.58
CA ILE A 309 11.94 6.54 -4.45
C ILE A 309 12.81 7.41 -5.37
N GLN A 310 12.20 8.35 -6.10
CA GLN A 310 12.90 9.18 -7.08
C GLN A 310 13.91 10.14 -6.43
N ARG A 311 13.53 10.83 -5.35
CA ARG A 311 14.41 11.84 -4.72
C ARG A 311 15.60 11.24 -3.99
N LEU A 312 15.46 10.02 -3.48
CA LEU A 312 16.52 9.31 -2.77
C LEU A 312 17.32 8.37 -3.70
N ASP A 313 17.00 8.35 -5.00
CA ASP A 313 17.67 7.52 -6.01
C ASP A 313 17.61 6.03 -5.64
N LEU A 314 16.39 5.57 -5.28
CA LEU A 314 16.14 4.22 -4.81
C LEU A 314 15.75 3.28 -5.96
N SER A 315 16.20 2.04 -5.88
CA SER A 315 15.81 0.99 -6.83
C SER A 315 15.68 -0.36 -6.14
N CYS A 316 14.74 -1.20 -6.58
CA CYS A 316 14.69 -2.60 -6.18
C CYS A 316 15.67 -3.43 -7.03
N CYS A 317 16.27 -4.48 -6.47
CA CYS A 317 17.14 -5.37 -7.25
C CYS A 317 17.02 -6.82 -6.79
N ASN A 318 17.66 -7.75 -7.50
CA ASN A 318 17.77 -9.17 -7.09
C ASN A 318 16.45 -9.91 -6.82
N ARG A 319 15.36 -9.47 -7.47
CA ARG A 319 13.99 -9.97 -7.28
C ARG A 319 13.42 -9.68 -5.88
N GLU A 320 14.06 -8.80 -5.13
CA GLU A 320 13.58 -8.34 -3.84
C GLU A 320 12.66 -7.15 -4.01
N ILE A 321 11.73 -6.98 -3.06
CA ILE A 321 10.81 -5.85 -2.99
C ILE A 321 11.35 -4.71 -2.13
N ASP A 322 12.45 -4.96 -1.43
CA ASP A 322 13.20 -3.97 -0.68
C ASP A 322 13.93 -3.03 -1.66
N PHE A 323 14.04 -1.76 -1.29
CA PHE A 323 14.74 -0.78 -2.10
C PHE A 323 16.14 -0.54 -1.56
N PHE A 324 17.05 -0.26 -2.48
CA PHE A 324 18.46 0.00 -2.23
C PHE A 324 18.79 1.41 -2.68
N ASP A 325 19.69 2.07 -1.93
CA ASP A 325 20.26 3.34 -2.35
C ASP A 325 21.28 3.14 -3.48
N ARG A 326 21.77 4.25 -4.05
CA ARG A 326 22.80 4.25 -5.09
C ARG A 326 24.10 3.52 -4.71
N SER A 327 24.39 3.37 -3.42
CA SER A 327 25.55 2.62 -2.93
C SER A 327 25.31 1.11 -2.83
N GLY A 328 24.10 0.66 -3.17
CA GLY A 328 23.68 -0.74 -3.04
C GLY A 328 23.37 -1.16 -1.61
N ARG A 329 23.23 -0.21 -0.67
CA ARG A 329 22.84 -0.51 0.71
C ARG A 329 21.31 -0.49 0.83
N PRO A 330 20.70 -1.40 1.62
CA PRO A 330 19.27 -1.39 1.86
C PRO A 330 18.82 -0.02 2.38
N ALA A 331 17.82 0.55 1.72
CA ALA A 331 17.24 1.86 2.00
C ALA A 331 15.86 1.72 2.63
N THR A 332 15.08 0.74 2.19
CA THR A 332 13.77 0.42 2.76
C THR A 332 13.63 -1.09 2.93
N LEU A 333 12.92 -1.50 3.97
CA LEU A 333 12.70 -2.91 4.28
C LEU A 333 11.21 -3.13 4.57
N TYR A 334 10.57 -4.01 3.80
CA TYR A 334 9.20 -4.44 4.06
C TYR A 334 9.19 -5.83 4.71
N ARG A 335 8.49 -5.99 5.83
CA ARG A 335 8.38 -7.26 6.55
C ARG A 335 6.93 -7.58 6.85
N GLN A 336 6.56 -8.84 6.73
CA GLN A 336 5.23 -9.31 7.06
C GLN A 336 5.26 -10.69 7.68
N ALA A 337 4.27 -10.98 8.52
CA ALA A 337 3.95 -12.32 8.98
C ALA A 337 2.43 -12.44 9.19
N GLY A 338 1.96 -13.69 9.27
CA GLY A 338 0.54 -14.02 9.39
C GLY A 338 -0.15 -14.13 8.02
N GLU A 339 -1.07 -15.10 7.91
CA GLU A 339 -1.87 -15.33 6.70
C GLU A 339 -3.37 -15.22 7.04
N GLY A 340 -4.19 -14.88 6.03
CA GLY A 340 -5.64 -14.79 6.20
C GLY A 340 -6.12 -13.52 6.92
N TYR A 341 -7.29 -13.64 7.55
CA TYR A 341 -8.05 -12.55 8.19
C TYR A 341 -7.95 -12.55 9.72
N PHE A 342 -7.48 -13.63 10.33
CA PHE A 342 -7.51 -13.84 11.79
C PHE A 342 -6.12 -14.19 12.33
N GLY A 343 -5.95 -14.01 13.63
CA GLY A 343 -4.72 -14.33 14.35
C GLY A 343 -3.65 -13.24 14.24
N ASP A 344 -2.44 -13.61 14.64
CA ASP A 344 -1.31 -12.68 14.69
C ASP A 344 -0.81 -12.34 13.29
N LYS A 345 -0.75 -11.05 13.00
CA LYS A 345 -0.36 -10.55 11.69
C LYS A 345 0.35 -9.23 11.81
N HIS A 346 1.33 -9.01 10.95
CA HIS A 346 1.89 -7.69 10.76
C HIS A 346 2.30 -7.45 9.31
N LYS A 347 2.30 -6.18 8.92
CA LYS A 347 2.89 -5.65 7.70
C LYS A 347 3.60 -4.36 8.07
N LEU A 348 4.89 -4.25 7.79
CA LEU A 348 5.71 -3.16 8.30
C LEU A 348 6.68 -2.70 7.21
N LEU A 349 6.59 -1.42 6.83
CA LEU A 349 7.51 -0.78 5.91
C LEU A 349 8.40 0.20 6.66
N TYR A 350 9.71 -0.05 6.62
CA TYR A 350 10.73 0.79 7.23
C TYR A 350 11.54 1.54 6.18
N VAL A 351 12.01 2.74 6.56
CA VAL A 351 13.00 3.53 5.81
C VAL A 351 14.20 3.79 6.71
N ARG A 352 15.41 3.70 6.16
CA ARG A 352 16.65 3.98 6.88
C ARG A 352 16.71 5.45 7.31
N ALA A 353 17.04 5.71 8.57
CA ALA A 353 16.92 7.02 9.20
C ALA A 353 17.73 8.13 8.51
N ASP A 354 18.94 7.85 8.02
CA ASP A 354 19.78 8.85 7.32
C ASP A 354 19.10 9.39 6.05
N LEU A 355 18.48 8.49 5.27
CA LEU A 355 17.76 8.85 4.05
C LEU A 355 16.48 9.61 4.37
N LEU A 356 15.75 9.17 5.40
CA LEU A 356 14.52 9.82 5.83
C LEU A 356 14.77 11.23 6.37
N ARG A 357 15.83 11.42 7.18
CA ARG A 357 16.28 12.75 7.64
C ARG A 357 16.55 13.68 6.47
N ARG A 358 17.27 13.18 5.46
CA ARG A 358 17.59 13.96 4.25
C ARG A 358 16.31 14.38 3.53
N TYR A 359 15.40 13.45 3.29
CA TYR A 359 14.12 13.74 2.63
C TYR A 359 13.32 14.81 3.38
N LEU A 360 13.11 14.63 4.69
CA LEU A 360 12.35 15.56 5.54
C LEU A 360 12.98 16.95 5.62
N LYS A 361 14.31 17.04 5.65
CA LYS A 361 15.03 18.31 5.62
C LYS A 361 14.83 19.04 4.30
N GLU A 362 14.94 18.34 3.18
CA GLU A 362 14.72 18.90 1.84
C GLU A 362 13.27 19.37 1.64
N THR A 363 12.29 18.64 2.20
CA THR A 363 10.86 18.99 2.09
C THR A 363 10.34 19.91 3.19
N ARG A 364 11.16 20.22 4.21
CA ARG A 364 10.80 21.01 5.41
C ARG A 364 9.61 20.41 6.17
N GLN A 365 9.57 19.09 6.27
CA GLN A 365 8.55 18.34 6.99
C GLN A 365 9.14 17.64 8.22
N VAL A 366 8.27 17.12 9.06
CA VAL A 366 8.59 16.19 10.14
C VAL A 366 7.76 14.92 9.96
N LEU A 367 8.25 13.81 10.50
CA LEU A 367 7.47 12.58 10.59
C LEU A 367 6.71 12.56 11.92
N VAL A 368 5.42 12.28 11.82
CA VAL A 368 4.55 11.97 12.95
C VAL A 368 3.84 10.66 12.68
N TRP A 369 3.43 9.97 13.74
CA TRP A 369 2.62 8.78 13.65
C TRP A 369 1.24 9.03 14.25
N CYS A 370 0.21 8.75 13.46
CA CYS A 370 -1.17 8.67 13.93
C CYS A 370 -1.49 7.18 14.07
N ASN A 371 -1.19 6.62 15.25
CA ASN A 371 -1.43 5.20 15.51
C ASN A 371 -2.85 5.03 16.03
N TRP A 372 -3.62 4.14 15.44
CA TRP A 372 -4.97 3.86 15.91
C TRP A 372 -5.44 2.47 15.50
N GLY A 373 -6.46 1.97 16.15
CA GLY A 373 -7.17 0.76 15.74
C GLY A 373 -8.22 0.40 16.75
N GLU A 374 -8.64 -0.86 16.75
CA GLU A 374 -9.76 -1.31 17.56
C GLU A 374 -9.35 -2.46 18.48
N ARG A 375 -9.96 -2.45 19.66
CA ARG A 375 -10.07 -3.60 20.56
C ARG A 375 -11.38 -4.31 20.24
N ASP A 376 -11.38 -5.62 20.20
CA ASP A 376 -12.62 -6.37 19.96
C ASP A 376 -12.60 -7.73 20.68
N TRP A 377 -13.77 -8.37 20.69
CA TRP A 377 -13.94 -9.76 21.10
C TRP A 377 -13.50 -10.69 19.98
N LEU A 378 -12.65 -11.66 20.29
CA LEU A 378 -12.19 -12.64 19.30
C LEU A 378 -13.38 -13.47 18.77
N ASN A 379 -14.27 -13.91 19.66
CA ASN A 379 -15.45 -14.74 19.34
C ASN A 379 -16.73 -13.91 19.33
N LYS A 380 -16.86 -13.03 18.33
CA LYS A 380 -18.06 -12.18 18.16
C LYS A 380 -19.07 -12.70 17.13
N MET A 381 -18.68 -13.67 16.29
CA MET A 381 -19.49 -14.14 15.15
C MET A 381 -19.85 -15.63 15.27
N GLU A 382 -21.07 -15.97 14.87
CA GLU A 382 -21.47 -17.34 14.51
C GLU A 382 -21.75 -17.38 13.00
N GLY A 383 -20.79 -17.89 12.23
CA GLY A 383 -20.81 -17.78 10.77
C GLY A 383 -20.75 -16.32 10.32
N HIS A 384 -21.87 -15.79 9.79
CA HIS A 384 -21.99 -14.40 9.35
C HIS A 384 -22.86 -13.54 10.29
N ARG A 385 -23.29 -14.07 11.43
CA ARG A 385 -24.15 -13.37 12.39
C ARG A 385 -23.34 -12.89 13.58
N LEU A 386 -23.48 -11.61 13.91
CA LEU A 386 -22.94 -11.05 15.15
C LEU A 386 -23.77 -11.57 16.33
N LEU A 387 -23.10 -12.10 17.35
CA LEU A 387 -23.75 -12.58 18.56
C LEU A 387 -24.33 -11.40 19.35
N PRO A 388 -25.60 -11.40 19.79
CA PRO A 388 -26.16 -10.31 20.58
C PRO A 388 -25.39 -10.11 21.90
N ASN A 389 -25.02 -8.87 22.19
CA ASN A 389 -24.36 -8.49 23.45
C ASN A 389 -24.62 -6.99 23.72
N GLU A 390 -25.41 -6.68 24.75
CA GLU A 390 -25.77 -5.30 25.10
C GLU A 390 -24.54 -4.44 25.45
N GLY A 391 -23.52 -5.04 26.07
CA GLY A 391 -22.24 -4.38 26.34
C GLY A 391 -21.53 -3.96 25.06
N ARG A 392 -21.50 -4.86 24.07
CA ARG A 392 -20.90 -4.59 22.76
C ARG A 392 -21.62 -3.45 22.04
N GLU A 393 -22.94 -3.46 22.01
CA GLU A 393 -23.72 -2.40 21.36
C GLU A 393 -23.42 -1.03 21.98
N ARG A 394 -23.35 -0.94 23.31
CA ARG A 394 -22.97 0.30 24.01
C ARG A 394 -21.57 0.76 23.64
N VAL A 395 -20.58 -0.14 23.67
CA VAL A 395 -19.18 0.18 23.40
C VAL A 395 -18.94 0.60 21.94
N PHE A 396 -19.69 0.03 21.00
CA PHE A 396 -19.64 0.43 19.60
C PHE A 396 -20.31 1.78 19.38
N GLN A 397 -21.46 2.05 20.00
CA GLN A 397 -22.13 3.36 19.92
C GLN A 397 -21.28 4.50 20.47
N THR A 398 -20.51 4.26 21.53
CA THR A 398 -19.64 5.27 22.16
C THR A 398 -18.21 5.27 21.61
N HIS A 399 -17.89 4.39 20.66
CA HIS A 399 -16.56 4.28 20.07
C HIS A 399 -15.43 3.97 21.10
N ALA A 400 -15.79 3.49 22.30
CA ALA A 400 -14.83 3.26 23.39
C ALA A 400 -13.83 2.10 23.11
N HIS A 401 -14.14 1.27 22.12
CA HIS A 401 -13.27 0.21 21.61
C HIS A 401 -12.03 0.71 20.86
N ILE A 402 -12.01 1.97 20.44
CA ILE A 402 -10.89 2.52 19.69
C ILE A 402 -9.73 2.86 20.63
N HIS A 403 -8.53 2.50 20.22
CA HIS A 403 -7.30 2.98 20.83
C HIS A 403 -6.55 3.86 19.84
N ARG A 404 -5.82 4.84 20.39
CA ARG A 404 -5.02 5.74 19.57
C ARG A 404 -3.86 6.33 20.36
N THR A 405 -2.75 6.56 19.67
CA THR A 405 -1.60 7.31 20.19
C THR A 405 -1.02 8.18 19.10
N PHE A 406 -0.49 9.33 19.50
CA PHE A 406 0.23 10.23 18.60
C PHE A 406 1.69 10.29 19.05
N SER A 407 2.60 10.13 18.10
CA SER A 407 4.03 10.20 18.36
C SER A 407 4.72 11.04 17.31
N GLN A 408 5.83 11.67 17.65
CA GLN A 408 6.64 12.44 16.70
C GLN A 408 8.05 11.89 16.64
N TRP A 409 8.66 11.88 15.45
CA TRP A 409 10.06 11.49 15.34
C TRP A 409 11.01 12.67 15.56
N SER A 410 12.01 12.51 16.44
CA SER A 410 13.17 13.38 16.48
C SER A 410 14.20 12.93 15.45
N ALA A 411 14.28 13.65 14.33
CA ALA A 411 15.26 13.39 13.28
C ALA A 411 16.73 13.53 13.77
N ASN A 412 16.98 14.36 14.80
CA ASN A 412 18.33 14.61 15.30
C ASN A 412 18.82 13.45 16.18
N ASP A 413 17.99 13.08 17.15
CA ASP A 413 18.34 12.09 18.17
C ASP A 413 17.90 10.67 17.78
N CYS A 414 17.12 10.55 16.70
CA CYS A 414 16.49 9.33 16.21
C CYS A 414 15.65 8.59 17.25
N ILE A 415 14.99 9.35 18.12
CA ILE A 415 14.05 8.85 19.12
C ILE A 415 12.61 9.22 18.77
N VAL A 416 11.68 8.53 19.39
CA VAL A 416 10.24 8.85 19.36
C VAL A 416 9.94 9.79 20.54
N LEU A 417 9.25 10.90 20.25
CA LEU A 417 8.84 11.97 21.16
C LEU A 417 7.35 11.91 21.50
#